data_AF-A0A6P0SKS6-F1
#
_entry.id   AF-A0A6P0SKS6-F1
#
_cell.length_a   1.000
_cell.length_b   1.000
_cell.length_c   1.000
_cell.angle_alpha   90.00
_cell.angle_beta   90.00
_cell.angle_gamma   90.00
#
_symmetry.space_group_name_H-M   'P 1'
#
loop_
_entity.id
_entity.type
_entity.pdbx_description
1 polymer ?
#
loop_
_entity_poly.entity_id
_entity_poly.type
_entity_poly.pdbx_seq_one_letter_code
_entity_poly.pdbx_strand_id
1 'polypeptide(L)'
;MFPLTPTPYSLLPTPYSLMPDNKVFTPEITADGSFTFFCSEIGESYHSRQGAIEEAQLKFVKPCQLAEKAQQPVLRLLDICYGLGYNTATALTEIWKHNPHCHVQLVALELDSTVPQAAIAQGWLNHFPNPIPQLLEAL
;
A
#
# COMPACT_ATOMS: atom_id res chain seq x y z
N MET A 1 63.38 3.45 -17.29
CA MET A 1 62.64 2.20 -17.53
C MET A 1 61.28 2.34 -16.83
N PHE A 2 60.24 2.73 -17.57
CA PHE A 2 58.83 2.63 -17.15
C PHE A 2 58.20 1.44 -17.91
N PRO A 3 57.03 0.89 -17.55
CA PRO A 3 56.31 0.87 -16.27
C PRO A 3 55.77 -0.54 -15.91
N LEU A 4 55.12 -0.73 -14.76
CA LEU A 4 53.88 -1.53 -14.68
C LEU A 4 52.97 -0.93 -13.61
N THR A 5 51.95 -0.22 -14.07
CA THR A 5 50.77 0.21 -13.30
C THR A 5 49.92 -1.01 -12.92
N PRO A 6 49.29 -1.06 -11.73
CA PRO A 6 48.21 -2.00 -11.49
C PRO A 6 47.00 -1.62 -12.33
N THR A 7 46.49 -2.58 -13.11
CA THR A 7 45.24 -2.47 -13.85
C THR A 7 44.08 -2.23 -12.87
N PRO A 8 43.11 -1.34 -13.18
CA PRO A 8 41.88 -1.29 -12.41
C PRO A 8 41.11 -2.58 -12.71
N TYR A 9 40.93 -3.43 -11.69
CA TYR A 9 39.88 -4.44 -11.73
C TYR A 9 38.57 -3.68 -11.96
N SER A 10 38.03 -3.83 -13.15
CA SER A 10 36.67 -3.43 -13.49
C SER A 10 35.73 -4.07 -12.48
N LEU A 11 35.12 -3.23 -11.63
CA LEU A 11 33.94 -3.61 -10.85
C LEU A 11 32.82 -3.89 -11.85
N LEU A 12 32.74 -5.13 -12.34
CA LEU A 12 31.54 -5.60 -12.99
C LEU A 12 30.44 -5.61 -11.93
N PRO A 13 29.28 -4.97 -12.18
CA PRO A 13 28.17 -5.01 -11.24
C PRO A 13 27.77 -6.48 -11.02
N THR A 14 27.52 -6.83 -9.77
CA THR A 14 26.94 -8.12 -9.38
C THR A 14 25.60 -8.32 -10.12
N PRO A 15 25.27 -9.56 -10.53
CA PRO A 15 24.05 -9.83 -11.32
C PRO A 15 22.73 -9.67 -10.55
N TYR A 16 22.76 -9.08 -9.33
CA TYR A 16 21.59 -8.87 -8.49
C TYR A 16 21.12 -7.40 -8.45
N SER A 17 21.73 -6.49 -9.20
CA SER A 17 21.13 -5.18 -9.47
C SER A 17 20.20 -5.26 -10.68
N LEU A 18 19.08 -5.98 -10.53
CA LEU A 18 18.02 -6.03 -11.54
C LEU A 18 16.75 -5.37 -10.99
N MET A 19 16.74 -4.05 -10.90
CA MET A 19 15.50 -3.31 -11.11
C MET A 19 15.81 -2.08 -11.96
N PRO A 20 15.12 -1.87 -13.09
CA PRO A 20 15.09 -0.56 -13.70
C PRO A 20 14.27 0.35 -12.78
N ASP A 21 14.86 1.48 -12.37
CA ASP A 21 14.27 2.59 -11.59
C ASP A 21 13.06 3.29 -12.27
N ASN A 22 12.40 2.64 -13.23
CA ASN A 22 11.33 3.20 -14.04
C ASN A 22 10.07 2.32 -13.99
N LYS A 23 9.62 1.92 -12.80
CA LYS A 23 8.32 1.26 -12.67
C LYS A 23 7.22 2.27 -13.01
N VAL A 24 6.57 2.09 -14.15
CA VAL A 24 5.47 2.95 -14.58
C VAL A 24 4.18 2.44 -13.98
N PHE A 25 3.65 3.19 -13.02
CA PHE A 25 2.32 2.97 -12.50
C PHE A 25 1.28 3.56 -13.45
N THR A 26 0.29 2.75 -13.85
CA THR A 26 -0.82 3.20 -14.71
C THR A 26 -2.08 3.33 -13.85
N PRO A 27 -2.50 4.55 -13.47
CA PRO A 27 -3.77 4.78 -12.77
C PRO A 27 -4.98 4.34 -13.59
N GLU A 28 -5.94 3.73 -12.91
CA GLU A 28 -7.29 3.48 -13.42
C GLU A 28 -8.31 3.91 -12.36
N ILE A 29 -9.42 4.48 -12.80
CA ILE A 29 -10.58 4.76 -11.94
C ILE A 29 -11.47 3.52 -11.84
N THR A 30 -11.96 3.22 -10.65
CA THR A 30 -12.91 2.12 -10.39
C THR A 30 -14.36 2.64 -10.39
N ALA A 31 -15.34 1.74 -10.42
CA ALA A 31 -16.74 2.14 -10.48
C ALA A 31 -17.27 2.80 -9.18
N ASP A 32 -16.63 2.58 -8.03
CA ASP A 32 -16.92 3.28 -6.76
C ASP A 32 -16.20 4.65 -6.64
N GLY A 33 -15.48 5.08 -7.68
CA GLY A 33 -14.77 6.35 -7.72
C GLY A 33 -13.41 6.36 -7.02
N SER A 34 -12.96 5.21 -6.49
CA SER A 34 -11.58 5.03 -6.04
C SER A 34 -10.64 4.73 -7.23
N PHE A 35 -9.35 4.51 -6.92
CA PHE A 35 -8.33 4.31 -7.94
C PHE A 35 -7.60 2.98 -7.76
N THR A 36 -7.05 2.44 -8.83
CA THR A 36 -6.14 1.30 -8.77
C THR A 36 -4.98 1.53 -9.73
N PHE A 37 -3.88 0.82 -9.53
CA PHE A 37 -2.91 0.63 -10.60
C PHE A 37 -3.26 -0.60 -11.43
N PHE A 38 -2.93 -0.56 -12.72
CA PHE A 38 -2.87 -1.73 -13.58
C PHE A 38 -1.44 -2.25 -13.66
N CYS A 39 -1.24 -3.54 -13.38
CA CYS A 39 0.06 -4.21 -13.52
C CYS A 39 0.11 -4.95 -14.86
N SER A 40 0.82 -4.39 -15.83
CA SER A 40 0.95 -4.99 -17.17
C SER A 40 1.69 -6.33 -17.18
N GLU A 41 2.57 -6.56 -16.20
CA GLU A 41 3.36 -7.79 -16.08
C GLU A 41 2.49 -9.03 -15.80
N ILE A 42 1.45 -8.86 -14.97
CA ILE A 42 0.51 -9.93 -14.60
C ILE A 42 -0.85 -9.80 -15.30
N GLY A 43 -1.13 -8.66 -15.92
CA GLY A 43 -2.39 -8.39 -16.61
C GLY A 43 -3.57 -8.11 -15.66
N GLU A 44 -3.30 -7.72 -14.41
CA GLU A 44 -4.31 -7.51 -13.38
C GLU A 44 -4.19 -6.13 -12.72
N SER A 45 -5.32 -5.60 -12.26
CA SER A 45 -5.36 -4.40 -11.43
C SER A 45 -5.09 -4.76 -9.96
N TYR A 46 -4.47 -3.86 -9.20
CA TYR A 46 -4.19 -4.07 -7.77
C TYR A 46 -5.47 -4.26 -6.94
N HIS A 47 -6.55 -3.59 -7.36
CA HIS A 47 -7.88 -3.75 -6.82
C HIS A 47 -8.91 -3.97 -7.93
N SER A 48 -10.06 -4.49 -7.53
CA SER A 48 -11.22 -4.70 -8.39
C SER A 48 -11.64 -3.40 -9.08
N ARG A 49 -11.86 -3.49 -10.40
CA ARG A 49 -12.39 -2.39 -11.21
C ARG A 49 -13.83 -2.02 -10.83
N GLN A 50 -14.55 -2.90 -10.15
CA GLN A 50 -15.88 -2.60 -9.59
C GLN A 50 -15.80 -1.60 -8.43
N GLY A 51 -14.69 -1.57 -7.70
CA GLY A 51 -14.50 -0.64 -6.59
C GLY A 51 -13.46 -1.13 -5.61
N ALA A 52 -12.40 -0.35 -5.39
CA ALA A 52 -11.33 -0.74 -4.48
C ALA A 52 -11.74 -0.59 -3.01
N ILE A 53 -12.54 0.44 -2.69
CA ILE A 53 -13.08 0.64 -1.33
C ILE A 53 -14.21 -0.37 -1.08
N GLU A 54 -15.09 -0.59 -2.07
CA GLU A 54 -16.11 -1.63 -1.97
C GLU A 54 -15.48 -3.02 -1.75
N GLU A 55 -14.43 -3.35 -2.50
CA GLU A 55 -13.69 -4.59 -2.33
C GLU A 55 -13.11 -4.71 -0.90
N ALA A 56 -12.41 -3.67 -0.43
CA ALA A 56 -11.85 -3.63 0.92
C ALA A 56 -12.94 -3.87 1.99
N GLN A 57 -14.10 -3.23 1.82
CA GLN A 57 -15.25 -3.38 2.72
C GLN A 57 -15.81 -4.81 2.73
N LEU A 58 -16.08 -5.36 1.55
CA LEU A 58 -16.79 -6.64 1.41
C LEU A 58 -15.90 -7.86 1.66
N LYS A 59 -14.63 -7.81 1.26
CA LYS A 59 -13.72 -8.95 1.35
C LYS A 59 -12.90 -9.01 2.64
N PHE A 60 -12.64 -7.86 3.27
CA PHE A 60 -11.76 -7.81 4.45
C PHE A 60 -12.48 -7.26 5.68
N VAL A 61 -13.02 -6.03 5.63
CA VAL A 61 -13.56 -5.36 6.82
C VAL A 61 -14.77 -6.09 7.41
N LYS A 62 -15.80 -6.39 6.58
CA LYS A 62 -16.99 -7.10 7.06
C LYS A 62 -16.68 -8.53 7.52
N PRO A 63 -15.94 -9.36 6.75
CA PRO A 63 -15.61 -10.72 7.20
C PRO A 63 -14.76 -10.75 8.48
N CYS A 64 -13.90 -9.74 8.70
CA CYS A 64 -13.14 -9.60 9.94
C CYS A 64 -13.98 -9.11 11.13
N GLN A 65 -15.24 -8.74 10.94
CA GLN A 65 -16.16 -8.27 11.99
C GLN A 65 -15.60 -7.07 12.76
N LEU A 66 -14.96 -6.13 12.06
CA LEU A 66 -14.24 -5.03 12.70
C LEU A 66 -15.16 -4.11 13.52
N ALA A 67 -16.41 -3.90 13.09
CA ALA A 67 -17.40 -3.12 13.82
C ALA A 67 -17.68 -3.69 15.23
N GLU A 68 -17.80 -5.01 15.35
CA GLU A 68 -18.03 -5.69 16.63
C GLU A 68 -16.74 -5.71 17.46
N LYS A 69 -15.60 -6.01 16.82
CA LYS A 69 -14.31 -6.06 17.50
C LYS A 69 -13.88 -4.69 18.01
N ALA A 70 -14.32 -3.59 17.39
CA ALA A 70 -14.02 -2.21 17.79
C ALA A 70 -14.51 -1.86 19.21
N GLN A 71 -15.38 -2.67 19.81
CA GLN A 71 -15.76 -2.53 21.23
C GLN A 71 -14.58 -2.80 22.19
N GLN A 72 -13.51 -3.44 21.72
CA GLN A 72 -12.28 -3.61 22.48
C GLN A 72 -11.50 -2.29 22.56
N PRO A 73 -10.79 -2.03 23.68
CA PRO A 73 -9.99 -0.82 23.83
C PRO A 73 -8.79 -0.78 22.87
N VAL A 74 -8.27 -1.95 22.49
CA VAL A 74 -7.13 -2.10 21.58
C VAL A 74 -7.45 -3.13 20.51
N LEU A 75 -7.21 -2.78 19.25
CA LEU A 75 -7.22 -3.71 18.12
C LEU A 75 -5.84 -3.78 17.47
N ARG A 76 -5.45 -4.98 17.06
CA ARG A 76 -4.19 -5.24 16.36
C ARG A 76 -4.50 -5.69 14.95
N LEU A 77 -3.98 -4.98 13.96
CA LEU A 77 -4.16 -5.26 12.55
C LEU A 77 -2.81 -5.64 11.93
N LEU A 78 -2.83 -6.70 11.12
CA LEU A 78 -1.76 -7.08 10.22
C LEU A 78 -2.28 -6.97 8.80
N ASP A 79 -1.73 -6.04 8.02
CA ASP A 79 -2.03 -5.86 6.60
C ASP A 79 -0.87 -6.44 5.78
N ILE A 80 -1.15 -7.51 5.04
CA ILE A 80 -0.16 -8.20 4.20
C ILE A 80 -0.44 -7.81 2.76
N CYS A 81 0.59 -7.32 2.06
CA CYS A 81 0.46 -6.66 0.76
C CYS A 81 -0.30 -5.34 0.88
N TYR A 82 0.27 -4.41 1.66
CA TYR A 82 -0.32 -3.11 1.95
C TYR A 82 -0.73 -2.33 0.69
N GLY A 83 0.08 -2.40 -0.37
CA GLY A 83 -0.23 -1.85 -1.67
C GLY A 83 -0.59 -0.37 -1.63
N LEU A 84 -1.84 -0.04 -1.95
CA LEU A 84 -2.36 1.33 -1.99
C LEU A 84 -2.83 1.86 -0.63
N GLY A 85 -2.80 1.02 0.41
CA GLY A 85 -3.27 1.34 1.76
C GLY A 85 -4.79 1.31 1.96
N TYR A 86 -5.57 0.90 0.96
CA TYR A 86 -7.03 0.92 1.02
C TYR A 86 -7.64 -0.05 2.02
N ASN A 87 -7.10 -1.27 2.15
CA ASN A 87 -7.58 -2.24 3.14
C ASN A 87 -7.45 -1.65 4.55
N THR A 88 -6.26 -1.16 4.89
CA THR A 88 -6.00 -0.46 6.15
C THR A 88 -6.88 0.78 6.34
N ALA A 89 -6.97 1.68 5.35
CA ALA A 89 -7.75 2.91 5.48
C ALA A 89 -9.24 2.63 5.73
N THR A 90 -9.76 1.62 5.03
CA THR A 90 -11.15 1.15 5.16
C THR A 90 -11.39 0.50 6.53
N ALA A 91 -10.44 -0.31 7.01
CA ALA A 91 -10.48 -0.92 8.33
C ALA A 91 -10.47 0.13 9.45
N LEU A 92 -9.58 1.12 9.38
CA LEU A 92 -9.51 2.22 10.35
C LEU A 92 -10.80 3.05 10.35
N THR A 93 -11.35 3.34 9.16
CA THR A 93 -12.63 4.04 9.03
C THR A 93 -13.74 3.30 9.75
N GLU A 94 -13.86 1.99 9.55
CA GLU A 94 -14.90 1.19 10.20
C GLU A 94 -14.67 1.12 11.72
N ILE A 95 -13.44 0.88 12.17
CA ILE A 95 -13.13 0.79 13.59
C ILE A 95 -13.48 2.11 14.31
N TRP A 96 -13.02 3.26 13.80
CA TRP A 96 -13.22 4.54 14.46
C TRP A 96 -14.62 5.12 14.27
N LYS A 97 -15.35 4.69 13.25
CA LYS A 97 -16.80 4.94 13.16
C LYS A 97 -17.56 4.29 14.31
N HIS A 98 -17.14 3.10 14.74
CA HIS A 98 -17.82 2.34 15.81
C HIS A 98 -17.25 2.63 17.21
N ASN A 99 -15.97 2.94 17.32
CA ASN A 99 -15.32 3.36 18.56
C ASN A 99 -14.17 4.34 18.24
N PRO A 100 -14.43 5.66 18.28
CA PRO A 100 -13.43 6.70 17.99
C PRO A 100 -12.22 6.69 18.93
N HIS A 101 -12.31 6.01 20.08
CA HIS A 101 -11.25 5.89 21.06
C HIS A 101 -10.52 4.54 21.01
N CYS A 102 -10.87 3.65 20.08
CA CYS A 102 -10.18 2.39 19.90
C CYS A 102 -8.73 2.65 19.48
N HIS A 103 -7.79 2.17 20.29
CA HIS A 103 -6.38 2.22 19.96
C HIS A 103 -6.05 1.12 18.95
N VAL A 104 -5.63 1.50 17.75
CA VAL A 104 -5.24 0.54 16.71
C VAL A 104 -3.72 0.43 16.66
N GLN A 105 -3.22 -0.80 16.73
CA GLN A 105 -1.84 -1.14 16.47
C GLN A 105 -1.76 -1.83 15.12
N LEU A 106 -1.08 -1.19 14.18
CA LEU A 106 -0.98 -1.64 12.80
C LEU A 106 0.43 -2.10 12.49
N VAL A 107 0.53 -3.26 11.83
CA VAL A 107 1.70 -3.68 11.09
C VAL A 107 1.27 -3.85 9.64
N ALA A 108 1.89 -3.11 8.73
CA ALA A 108 1.64 -3.19 7.30
C ALA A 108 2.91 -3.69 6.60
N LEU A 109 2.78 -4.71 5.76
CA LEU A 109 3.89 -5.33 5.04
C LEU A 109 3.71 -5.09 3.54
N GLU A 110 4.69 -4.42 2.95
CA GLU A 110 4.78 -4.23 1.50
C GLU A 110 6.17 -4.66 1.03
N LEU A 111 6.22 -5.41 -0.08
CA LEU A 111 7.47 -5.84 -0.68
C LEU A 111 8.09 -4.69 -1.50
N ASP A 112 7.26 -3.93 -2.21
CA ASP A 112 7.67 -2.83 -3.06
C ASP A 112 7.15 -1.50 -2.53
N SER A 113 8.00 -0.79 -1.77
CA SER A 113 7.66 0.50 -1.17
C SER A 113 7.31 1.59 -2.18
N THR A 114 7.64 1.42 -3.47
CA THR A 114 7.27 2.40 -4.50
C THR A 114 5.76 2.43 -4.76
N VAL A 115 5.05 1.35 -4.45
CA VAL A 115 3.58 1.24 -4.61
C VAL A 115 2.84 2.22 -3.68
N PRO A 116 2.99 2.15 -2.34
CA PRO A 116 2.34 3.10 -1.44
C PRO A 116 2.82 4.53 -1.67
N GLN A 117 4.11 4.73 -1.96
CA GLN A 117 4.64 6.07 -2.29
C GLN A 117 3.95 6.68 -3.53
N ALA A 118 3.69 5.88 -4.56
CA ALA A 118 2.96 6.33 -5.74
C ALA A 118 1.49 6.68 -5.40
N ALA A 119 0.82 5.87 -4.58
CA ALA A 119 -0.55 6.16 -4.14
C ALA A 119 -0.64 7.46 -3.31
N ILE A 120 0.33 7.69 -2.41
CA ILE A 120 0.47 8.90 -1.61
C ILE A 120 0.68 10.13 -2.51
N ALA A 121 1.60 10.04 -3.49
CA ALA A 121 1.88 11.14 -4.42
C ALA A 121 0.65 11.55 -5.24
N GLN A 122 -0.28 10.63 -5.48
CA GLN A 122 -1.56 10.89 -6.15
C GLN A 122 -2.66 11.38 -5.20
N GLY A 123 -2.43 11.36 -3.88
CA GLY A 123 -3.43 11.76 -2.88
C GLY A 123 -4.61 10.82 -2.78
N TRP A 124 -4.45 9.53 -3.13
CA TRP A 124 -5.56 8.57 -3.20
C TRP A 124 -6.18 8.22 -1.85
N LEU A 125 -5.46 8.46 -0.76
CA LEU A 125 -6.00 8.30 0.59
C LEU A 125 -6.90 9.47 1.01
N ASN A 126 -6.90 10.61 0.31
CA ASN A 126 -7.67 11.80 0.69
C ASN A 126 -9.21 11.62 0.62
N HIS A 127 -9.68 10.51 0.04
CA HIS A 127 -11.09 10.12 0.07
C HIS A 127 -11.54 9.59 1.44
N PHE A 128 -10.59 9.23 2.32
CA PHE A 128 -10.88 8.73 3.67
C PHE A 128 -10.93 9.87 4.70
N PRO A 129 -11.71 9.72 5.78
CA PRO A 129 -11.85 10.77 6.80
C PRO A 129 -10.53 11.00 7.56
N ASN A 130 -10.27 12.26 7.92
CA ASN A 130 -9.16 12.59 8.82
C ASN A 130 -9.32 11.88 10.18
N PRO A 131 -8.23 11.44 10.82
CA PRO A 131 -6.81 11.65 10.47
C PRO A 131 -6.19 10.52 9.61
N ILE A 132 -7.00 9.66 8.98
CA ILE A 132 -6.51 8.44 8.31
C ILE A 132 -5.45 8.74 7.25
N PRO A 133 -5.64 9.70 6.32
CA PRO A 133 -4.65 9.94 5.27
C PRO A 133 -3.28 10.28 5.87
N GLN A 134 -3.23 11.18 6.85
CA GLN A 134 -1.98 11.65 7.45
C GLN A 134 -1.26 10.57 8.25
N LEU A 135 -2.02 9.66 8.89
CA LEU A 135 -1.43 8.54 9.63
C LEU A 135 -0.81 7.51 8.69
N LEU A 136 -1.43 7.28 7.54
CA LEU A 136 -1.00 6.26 6.58
C LEU A 136 0.09 6.76 5.63
N GLU A 137 0.18 8.07 5.38
CA GLU A 137 1.31 8.68 4.66
C GLU A 137 2.66 8.53 5.39
N ALA A 138 2.63 8.18 6.68
CA ALA A 138 3.82 7.94 7.50
C ALA A 138 4.31 6.48 7.48
N LEU A 139 3.62 5.57 6.77
CA LEU A 139 3.97 4.16 6.61
C LEU A 139 4.74 3.91 5.31
#